data_AF-A0A6A4HZS9-F1
#
_entry.id   AF-A0A6A4HZS9-F1
#
_cell.length_a   1.000
_cell.length_b   1.000
_cell.length_c   1.000
_cell.angle_alpha   90.00
_cell.angle_beta   90.00
_cell.angle_gamma   90.00
#
_symmetry.space_group_name_H-M   'P 1'
#
loop_
_entity.id
_entity.type
_entity.pdbx_description
1 polymer ?
#
loop_
_entity_poly.entity_id
_entity_poly.type
_entity_poly.pdbx_seq_one_letter_code
_entity_poly.pdbx_strand_id
1 'polypeptide(L)'
;MAIQSRVAIYYYKGFYFLYYYSHDGYPQGLGVKFIKEIPSDPVEFEDSIAAKKKKLEGFLRDLQRRNRDEYDDDDGEKDPLCGQKMDTIWDEGKGISLEISREWPRDVDTTTIYEINLEHYVFYFGGEPYFDLRNMPNADFFCAYLDIDSRDYELPSGLGKS
;
A
#
# COMPACT_ATOMS: atom_id res chain seq x y z
N MET A 1 15.88 18.81 9.26
CA MET A 1 15.94 17.34 9.20
C MET A 1 14.71 16.88 8.44
N ALA A 2 14.86 16.35 7.23
CA ALA A 2 13.74 15.83 6.47
C ALA A 2 13.28 14.53 7.12
N ILE A 3 12.02 14.49 7.57
CA ILE A 3 11.39 13.26 8.00
C ILE A 3 11.20 12.45 6.72
N GLN A 4 12.00 11.38 6.54
CA GLN A 4 11.76 10.39 5.49
C GLN A 4 10.45 9.68 5.84
N SER A 5 9.33 10.21 5.35
CA SER A 5 8.08 9.47 5.34
C SER A 5 8.28 8.26 4.43
N ARG A 6 7.78 7.08 4.80
CA ARG A 6 7.75 5.91 3.91
C ARG A 6 6.29 5.56 3.67
N VAL A 7 5.95 5.19 2.44
CA VAL A 7 4.57 5.09 1.99
C VAL A 7 4.23 3.67 1.61
N ALA A 8 3.12 3.18 2.15
CA ALA A 8 2.46 2.01 1.60
C ALA A 8 1.19 2.42 0.88
N ILE A 9 1.02 1.92 -0.32
CA ILE A 9 -0.07 2.27 -1.22
C ILE A 9 -0.92 1.04 -1.45
N TYR A 10 -2.23 1.18 -1.32
CA TYR A 10 -3.17 0.20 -1.87
C TYR A 10 -3.88 0.83 -3.06
N TYR A 11 -3.96 0.10 -4.17
CA TYR A 11 -4.74 0.50 -5.33
C TYR A 11 -6.02 -0.33 -5.42
N TYR A 12 -7.17 0.34 -5.47
CA TYR A 12 -8.49 -0.29 -5.56
C TYR A 12 -9.53 0.67 -6.16
N LYS A 13 -10.32 0.20 -7.15
CA LYS A 13 -11.39 0.96 -7.81
C LYS A 13 -10.94 2.32 -8.39
N GLY A 14 -9.71 2.39 -8.92
CA GLY A 14 -9.15 3.63 -9.45
C GLY A 14 -8.66 4.62 -8.39
N PHE A 15 -8.58 4.21 -7.12
CA PHE A 15 -8.05 5.03 -6.02
C PHE A 15 -6.78 4.42 -5.43
N TYR A 16 -5.84 5.29 -5.13
CA TYR A 16 -4.67 5.05 -4.31
C TYR A 16 -4.97 5.45 -2.87
N PHE A 17 -4.68 4.55 -1.93
CA PHE A 17 -4.78 4.77 -0.49
C PHE A 17 -3.37 4.76 0.09
N LEU A 18 -2.84 5.95 0.39
CA LEU A 18 -1.45 6.18 0.79
C LEU A 18 -1.38 6.23 2.31
N TYR A 19 -0.75 5.22 2.90
CA TYR A 19 -0.45 5.17 4.32
C TYR A 19 0.98 5.68 4.55
N TYR A 20 1.11 6.82 5.21
CA TYR A 20 2.39 7.36 5.66
C TYR A 20 2.70 6.84 7.06
N TYR A 21 3.88 6.26 7.23
CA TYR A 21 4.37 5.75 8.51
C TYR A 21 5.47 6.65 9.05
N SER A 22 5.38 7.02 10.34
CA SER A 22 6.37 7.90 10.98
C SER A 22 7.66 7.21 11.43
N HIS A 23 7.72 5.86 11.46
CA HIS A 23 8.87 5.09 11.97
C HIS A 23 9.18 3.82 11.14
N ASP A 24 10.48 3.53 10.99
CA ASP A 24 11.14 2.29 10.51
C ASP A 24 10.51 1.51 9.33
N GLY A 25 10.45 2.13 8.16
CA GLY A 25 9.97 1.49 6.92
C GLY A 25 10.98 0.70 6.05
N TYR A 26 12.08 0.21 6.61
CA TYR A 26 12.99 -0.66 5.83
C TYR A 26 12.27 -1.97 5.49
N PRO A 27 12.65 -2.69 4.42
CA PRO A 27 12.03 -3.95 4.06
C PRO A 27 12.01 -4.94 5.21
N GLN A 28 13.11 -5.03 5.95
CA GLN A 28 13.25 -5.89 7.13
C GLN A 28 12.25 -5.53 8.26
N GLY A 29 11.70 -4.30 8.24
CA GLY A 29 10.64 -3.83 9.12
C GLY A 29 9.27 -3.81 8.41
N LEU A 30 8.88 -2.65 7.90
CA LEU A 30 7.56 -2.43 7.30
C LEU A 30 7.29 -3.32 6.09
N GLY A 31 8.27 -3.57 5.22
CA GLY A 31 8.08 -4.46 4.05
C GLY A 31 7.69 -5.88 4.47
N VAL A 32 8.41 -6.46 5.43
CA VAL A 32 8.14 -7.77 6.04
C VAL A 32 6.81 -7.77 6.78
N LYS A 33 6.48 -6.69 7.50
CA LYS A 33 5.18 -6.55 8.15
C LYS A 33 4.05 -6.57 7.13
N PHE A 34 4.22 -5.91 5.99
CA PHE A 34 3.25 -5.87 4.90
C PHE A 34 3.02 -7.23 4.26
N ILE A 35 4.06 -8.04 4.06
CA ILE A 35 3.91 -9.37 3.45
C ILE A 35 3.36 -10.37 4.44
N LYS A 36 3.71 -10.25 5.73
CA LYS A 36 3.12 -11.08 6.78
C LYS A 36 1.60 -10.87 6.90
N GLU A 37 1.07 -9.75 6.41
CA GLU A 37 -0.38 -9.53 6.28
C GLU A 37 -1.01 -10.24 5.08
N ILE A 38 -0.21 -10.79 4.15
CA ILE A 38 -0.67 -11.50 2.95
C ILE A 38 -0.51 -13.00 3.20
N PRO A 39 -1.61 -13.74 3.47
CA PRO A 39 -1.53 -15.17 3.71
C PRO A 39 -1.08 -15.92 2.46
N SER A 40 -0.28 -16.98 2.66
CA SER A 40 0.09 -17.90 1.58
C SER A 40 -0.97 -18.98 1.32
N ASP A 41 -1.84 -19.26 2.30
CA ASP A 41 -2.97 -20.16 2.10
C ASP A 41 -4.00 -19.49 1.17
N PRO A 42 -4.47 -20.17 0.10
CA PRO A 42 -5.39 -19.56 -0.86
C PRO A 42 -6.73 -19.13 -0.27
N VAL A 43 -7.26 -19.84 0.73
CA VAL A 43 -8.54 -19.50 1.35
C VAL A 43 -8.36 -18.29 2.26
N GLU A 44 -7.34 -18.32 3.12
CA GLU A 44 -7.01 -17.17 3.97
C GLU A 44 -6.64 -15.93 3.15
N PHE A 45 -6.00 -16.12 1.99
CA PHE A 45 -5.67 -15.06 1.05
C PHE A 45 -6.94 -14.35 0.55
N GLU A 46 -7.90 -15.10 0.03
CA GLU A 46 -9.16 -14.53 -0.47
C GLU A 46 -9.92 -13.80 0.64
N ASP A 47 -9.96 -14.35 1.84
CA ASP A 47 -10.58 -13.72 3.01
C ASP A 47 -9.86 -12.41 3.40
N SER A 48 -8.53 -12.41 3.40
CA SER A 48 -7.71 -11.22 3.70
C SER A 48 -7.92 -10.11 2.65
N ILE A 49 -7.93 -10.48 1.36
CA ILE A 49 -8.19 -9.56 0.25
C ILE A 49 -9.60 -8.99 0.35
N ALA A 50 -10.62 -9.82 0.59
CA ALA A 50 -12.00 -9.38 0.74
C ALA A 50 -12.16 -8.43 1.93
N ALA A 51 -11.52 -8.74 3.07
CA ALA A 51 -11.53 -7.88 4.25
C ALA A 51 -10.84 -6.53 3.98
N LYS A 52 -9.69 -6.52 3.30
CA LYS A 52 -8.98 -5.29 2.93
C LYS A 52 -9.83 -4.46 1.97
N LYS A 53 -10.39 -5.05 0.90
CA LYS A 53 -11.30 -4.37 -0.03
C LYS A 53 -12.49 -3.75 0.70
N LYS A 54 -13.15 -4.49 1.59
CA LYS A 54 -14.28 -4.00 2.39
C LYS A 54 -13.90 -2.80 3.28
N LYS A 55 -12.69 -2.81 3.86
CA LYS A 55 -12.16 -1.68 4.63
C LYS A 55 -11.98 -0.43 3.75
N LEU A 56 -11.37 -0.58 2.58
CA LEU A 56 -11.17 0.52 1.64
C LEU A 56 -12.49 1.09 1.11
N GLU A 57 -13.48 0.24 0.86
CA GLU A 57 -14.84 0.70 0.53
C GLU A 57 -15.49 1.48 1.66
N GLY A 58 -15.19 1.16 2.92
CA GLY A 58 -15.58 1.96 4.07
C GLY A 58 -15.06 3.38 3.96
N PHE A 59 -13.78 3.54 3.69
CA PHE A 59 -13.17 4.86 3.49
C PHE A 59 -13.80 5.62 2.33
N LEU A 60 -14.05 4.98 1.19
CA LEU A 60 -14.72 5.62 0.05
C LEU A 60 -16.14 6.07 0.39
N ARG A 61 -16.91 5.29 1.15
CA ARG A 61 -18.26 5.69 1.61
C ARG A 61 -18.20 6.88 2.56
N ASP A 62 -17.28 6.86 3.53
CA ASP A 62 -17.10 7.96 4.47
C ASP A 62 -16.62 9.24 3.78
N LEU A 63 -15.84 9.09 2.71
CA LEU A 63 -15.38 10.18 1.86
C LEU A 63 -16.55 10.79 1.06
N GLN A 64 -17.35 9.96 0.40
CA GLN A 64 -18.53 10.39 -0.35
C GLN A 64 -19.55 11.11 0.54
N ARG A 65 -19.72 10.65 1.79
CA ARG A 65 -20.60 11.30 2.76
C ARG A 65 -20.11 12.70 3.12
N ARG A 66 -18.82 12.86 3.43
CA ARG A 66 -18.22 14.17 3.77
C ARG A 66 -18.35 15.17 2.63
N ASN A 67 -18.08 14.76 1.38
CA ASN A 67 -18.17 15.66 0.23
C ASN A 67 -19.63 16.06 -0.10
N ARG A 68 -20.60 15.19 0.17
CA ARG A 68 -22.02 15.52 -0.03
C ARG A 68 -22.46 16.63 0.93
N ASP A 69 -22.02 16.58 2.18
CA ASP A 69 -22.42 17.55 3.20
C ASP A 69 -21.73 18.94 3.01
N GLU A 70 -20.72 19.05 2.13
CA GLU A 70 -19.95 20.28 1.87
C GLU A 70 -20.42 21.06 0.62
N TYR A 71 -21.09 20.42 -0.33
CA TYR A 71 -21.55 21.02 -1.60
C TYR A 71 -23.06 20.85 -1.79
N ASP A 72 -23.87 21.55 -1.00
CA ASP A 72 -25.34 21.52 -1.12
C ASP A 72 -25.91 22.50 -2.17
N ASP A 73 -25.08 23.19 -2.98
CA ASP A 73 -25.52 24.31 -3.86
C ASP A 73 -25.09 24.27 -5.35
N ASP A 74 -24.55 23.17 -5.92
CA ASP A 74 -24.18 23.13 -7.37
C ASP A 74 -24.84 21.94 -8.09
N ASP A 75 -25.75 22.25 -9.03
CA ASP A 75 -26.61 21.36 -9.82
C ASP A 75 -25.88 20.62 -10.97
N GLY A 76 -24.56 20.51 -10.87
CA GLY A 76 -23.71 19.81 -11.84
C GLY A 76 -23.44 18.36 -11.46
N GLU A 77 -23.68 17.45 -12.40
CA GLU A 77 -23.26 16.03 -12.37
C GLU A 77 -21.71 15.91 -12.40
N LYS A 78 -21.03 16.45 -11.40
CA LYS A 78 -19.59 16.27 -11.20
C LYS A 78 -19.41 15.01 -10.36
N ASP A 79 -18.60 14.07 -10.84
CA ASP A 79 -18.10 12.97 -10.01
C ASP A 79 -17.52 13.58 -8.73
N PRO A 80 -18.14 13.34 -7.54
CA PRO A 80 -17.74 14.00 -6.29
C PRO A 80 -16.31 13.71 -5.86
N LEU A 81 -15.61 12.82 -6.58
CA LEU A 81 -14.27 12.33 -6.29
C LEU A 81 -13.26 12.64 -7.41
N CYS A 82 -13.64 13.40 -8.45
CA CYS A 82 -12.75 13.73 -9.57
C CYS A 82 -11.76 14.85 -9.21
N GLY A 83 -10.45 14.58 -9.31
CA GLY A 83 -9.38 15.60 -9.26
C GLY A 83 -8.96 16.09 -7.86
N GLN A 84 -9.41 15.44 -6.79
CA GLN A 84 -9.09 15.89 -5.43
C GLN A 84 -7.91 15.11 -4.84
N LYS A 85 -6.83 15.81 -4.46
CA LYS A 85 -5.85 15.35 -3.45
C LYS A 85 -6.58 15.40 -2.10
N MET A 86 -7.02 14.27 -1.57
CA MET A 86 -7.96 14.25 -0.43
C MET A 86 -7.34 13.84 0.90
N ASP A 87 -7.74 14.63 1.90
CA ASP A 87 -7.77 14.41 3.35
C ASP A 87 -6.79 13.41 3.95
N THR A 88 -5.90 13.93 4.80
CA THR A 88 -5.09 13.11 5.68
C THR A 88 -5.91 12.67 6.89
N ILE A 89 -6.32 11.40 6.92
CA ILE A 89 -6.91 10.78 8.12
C ILE A 89 -5.76 10.40 9.05
N TRP A 90 -5.59 11.17 10.14
CA TRP A 90 -4.55 10.92 11.15
C TRP A 90 -5.07 9.99 12.25
N ASP A 91 -4.36 8.88 12.49
CA ASP A 91 -4.53 8.06 13.69
C ASP A 91 -3.35 8.34 14.66
N GLU A 92 -3.55 9.31 15.57
CA GLU A 92 -2.56 9.73 16.57
C GLU A 92 -2.07 8.56 17.44
N GLY A 93 -2.91 7.53 17.64
CA GLY A 93 -2.57 6.34 18.44
C GLY A 93 -1.62 5.38 17.73
N LYS A 94 -1.42 5.53 16.41
CA LYS A 94 -0.59 4.61 15.60
C LYS A 94 0.56 5.28 14.85
N GLY A 95 0.61 6.61 14.79
CA GLY A 95 1.62 7.32 14.00
C GLY A 95 1.49 7.06 12.50
N ILE A 96 0.25 6.83 12.05
CA ILE A 96 -0.07 6.54 10.65
C ILE A 96 -1.03 7.62 10.16
N SER A 97 -0.74 8.15 8.97
CA SER A 97 -1.64 9.05 8.26
C SER A 97 -2.08 8.41 6.94
N LEU A 98 -3.33 8.63 6.53
CA LEU A 98 -3.90 8.08 5.31
C LEU A 98 -4.36 9.19 4.38
N GLU A 99 -3.86 9.22 3.16
CA GLU A 99 -4.33 10.07 2.05
C GLU A 99 -5.01 9.20 0.98
N ILE A 100 -6.05 9.73 0.34
CA ILE A 100 -6.75 9.05 -0.77
C ILE A 100 -6.64 9.91 -2.02
N SER A 101 -6.20 9.30 -3.13
CA SER A 101 -5.94 10.00 -4.39
C SER A 101 -6.38 9.16 -5.58
N ARG A 102 -6.73 9.80 -6.70
CA ARG A 102 -6.87 9.13 -8.01
C ARG A 102 -5.60 9.17 -8.84
N GLU A 103 -4.64 9.99 -8.43
CA GLU A 103 -3.36 10.13 -9.10
C GLU A 103 -2.29 9.37 -8.33
N TRP A 104 -1.42 8.68 -9.07
CA TRP A 104 -0.25 8.06 -8.47
C TRP A 104 0.64 9.14 -7.85
N PRO A 105 1.14 8.95 -6.61
CA PRO A 105 1.92 9.96 -5.92
C PRO A 105 3.25 10.28 -6.61
N ARG A 106 3.28 11.33 -7.44
CA ARG A 106 4.48 11.73 -8.18
C ARG A 106 5.53 12.45 -7.33
N ASP A 107 5.11 13.12 -6.26
CA ASP A 107 5.95 14.01 -5.45
C ASP A 107 6.33 13.42 -4.09
N VAL A 108 6.10 12.12 -3.90
CA VAL A 108 6.45 11.44 -2.65
C VAL A 108 7.95 11.17 -2.68
N ASP A 109 8.72 12.10 -2.09
CA ASP A 109 10.20 12.08 -1.93
C ASP A 109 10.65 10.97 -0.97
N THR A 110 10.28 9.73 -1.30
CA THR A 110 10.50 8.57 -0.46
C THR A 110 11.24 7.53 -1.25
N THR A 111 12.39 7.12 -0.73
CA THR A 111 13.27 6.12 -1.33
C THR A 111 12.68 4.71 -1.28
N THR A 112 11.46 4.52 -0.77
CA THR A 112 10.86 3.21 -0.52
C THR A 112 9.33 3.30 -0.55
N ILE A 113 8.74 2.98 -1.71
CA ILE A 113 7.30 2.89 -1.93
C ILE A 113 6.92 1.41 -2.07
N TYR A 114 5.99 0.95 -1.23
CA TYR A 114 5.40 -0.38 -1.34
C TYR A 114 3.98 -0.23 -1.86
N GLU A 115 3.65 -0.80 -3.01
CA GLU A 115 2.30 -0.71 -3.58
C GLU A 115 1.67 -2.10 -3.74
N ILE A 116 0.40 -2.22 -3.33
CA ILE A 116 -0.41 -3.43 -3.47
C ILE A 116 -1.59 -3.09 -4.38
N ASN A 117 -1.59 -3.65 -5.59
CA ASN A 117 -2.71 -3.56 -6.51
C ASN A 117 -3.71 -4.69 -6.22
N LEU A 118 -4.82 -4.34 -5.58
CA LEU A 118 -5.87 -5.29 -5.18
C LEU A 118 -6.81 -5.69 -6.33
N GLU A 119 -6.70 -5.03 -7.49
CA GLU A 119 -7.47 -5.37 -8.70
C GLU A 119 -6.75 -6.42 -9.55
N HIS A 120 -5.42 -6.30 -9.65
CA HIS A 120 -4.60 -7.20 -10.45
C HIS A 120 -3.79 -8.20 -9.64
N TYR A 121 -3.83 -8.12 -8.31
CA TYR A 121 -3.05 -8.95 -7.39
C TYR A 121 -1.55 -8.88 -7.65
N VAL A 122 -1.03 -7.65 -7.81
CA VAL A 122 0.40 -7.40 -8.03
C VAL A 122 0.95 -6.54 -6.90
N PHE A 123 2.08 -6.96 -6.35
CA PHE A 123 2.92 -6.15 -5.47
C PHE A 123 3.96 -5.40 -6.30
N TYR A 124 4.06 -4.11 -6.04
CA TYR A 124 5.01 -3.18 -6.65
C TYR A 124 5.97 -2.64 -5.59
N PHE A 125 7.21 -2.41 -5.99
CA PHE A 125 8.22 -1.76 -5.18
C PHE A 125 8.88 -0.64 -5.99
N GLY A 126 8.85 0.59 -5.47
CA GLY A 126 9.39 1.75 -6.17
C GLY A 126 8.69 2.08 -7.50
N GLY A 127 7.46 1.58 -7.71
CA GLY A 127 6.70 1.73 -8.95
C GLY A 127 6.87 0.58 -9.96
N GLU A 128 7.79 -0.36 -9.71
CA GLU A 128 8.01 -1.52 -10.58
C GLU A 128 7.28 -2.76 -10.04
N PRO A 129 6.70 -3.63 -10.89
CA PRO A 129 6.03 -4.86 -10.46
C PRO A 129 7.05 -5.93 -10.08
N TYR A 130 6.87 -6.56 -8.92
CA TYR A 130 7.78 -7.61 -8.43
C TYR A 130 7.10 -8.97 -8.26
N PHE A 131 5.96 -9.03 -7.57
CA PHE A 131 5.35 -10.30 -7.18
C PHE A 131 3.86 -10.35 -7.47
N ASP A 132 3.37 -11.55 -7.82
CA ASP A 132 1.95 -11.88 -7.74
C ASP A 132 1.59 -12.12 -6.27
N LEU A 133 0.56 -11.43 -5.77
CA LEU A 133 0.14 -11.52 -4.36
C LEU A 133 -0.29 -12.94 -3.97
N ARG A 134 -0.74 -13.75 -4.95
CA ARG A 134 -1.16 -15.15 -4.73
C ARG A 134 0.02 -16.10 -4.60
N ASN A 135 1.22 -15.64 -4.94
CA ASN A 135 2.45 -16.42 -4.92
C ASN A 135 3.60 -15.58 -4.32
N MET A 136 3.32 -14.92 -3.19
CA MET A 136 4.31 -14.10 -2.50
C MET A 136 5.44 -14.97 -1.95
N PRO A 137 6.71 -14.55 -2.10
CA PRO A 137 7.81 -15.18 -1.39
C PRO A 137 7.63 -15.02 0.12
N ASN A 138 8.23 -15.93 0.90
CA ASN A 138 8.34 -15.72 2.34
C ASN A 138 9.20 -14.48 2.66
N ALA A 139 9.16 -14.02 3.91
CA ALA A 139 9.84 -12.80 4.35
C ALA A 139 11.35 -12.79 4.05
N ASP A 140 12.03 -13.94 4.18
CA ASP A 140 13.47 -14.06 3.96
C ASP A 140 13.82 -13.86 2.49
N PHE A 141 13.09 -14.52 1.59
CA PHE A 141 13.28 -14.37 0.14
C PHE A 141 12.82 -13.00 -0.37
N PHE A 142 11.75 -12.44 0.19
CA PHE A 142 11.28 -11.11 -0.20
C PHE A 142 12.36 -10.05 -0.03
N CYS A 143 13.01 -10.00 1.14
CA CYS A 143 14.05 -9.01 1.40
C CYS A 143 15.25 -9.19 0.44
N ALA A 144 15.61 -10.43 0.14
CA ALA A 144 16.68 -10.75 -0.80
C ALA A 144 16.34 -10.31 -2.23
N TYR A 145 15.10 -10.51 -2.68
CA TYR A 145 14.67 -10.14 -4.03
C TYR A 145 14.55 -8.63 -4.26
N LEU A 146 14.27 -7.85 -3.22
CA LEU A 146 14.24 -6.39 -3.33
C LEU A 146 15.65 -5.77 -3.39
N ASP A 147 16.72 -6.57 -3.23
CA ASP A 147 18.12 -6.14 -3.30
C ASP A 147 18.46 -4.93 -2.42
N ILE A 148 17.87 -4.88 -1.21
CA ILE A 148 18.06 -3.75 -0.28
C ILE A 148 19.30 -3.94 0.61
N ASP A 149 20.11 -4.96 0.35
CA ASP A 149 21.50 -5.04 0.83
C ASP A 149 22.30 -6.01 -0.06
N SER A 150 22.73 -5.55 -1.24
CA SER A 150 23.83 -6.20 -1.99
C SER A 150 25.20 -6.06 -1.28
N ARG A 151 25.22 -5.66 -0.01
CA ARG A 151 26.37 -5.82 0.87
C ARG A 151 25.98 -6.80 1.96
N ASP A 152 26.33 -8.06 1.73
CA ASP A 152 26.46 -9.12 2.75
C ASP A 152 25.27 -10.07 3.00
N TYR A 153 24.33 -10.24 2.08
CA TYR A 153 23.41 -11.39 2.14
C TYR A 153 23.94 -12.59 1.31
N GLU A 154 24.61 -13.53 1.98
CA GLU A 154 24.80 -14.88 1.44
C GLU A 154 23.47 -15.63 1.53
N LEU A 155 22.95 -16.10 0.39
CA LEU A 155 21.78 -16.98 0.34
C LEU A 155 22.02 -18.21 1.24
N PRO A 156 21.00 -18.69 1.99
CA PRO A 156 21.11 -19.94 2.74
C PRO A 156 21.58 -21.06 1.81
N SER A 157 22.70 -21.67 2.16
CA SER A 157 23.35 -22.76 1.44
C SER A 157 22.50 -24.03 1.51
N GLY A 158 21.43 -24.09 0.70
CA GLY A 158 20.51 -25.24 0.67
C GLY A 158 19.82 -25.48 -0.67
N LEU A 159 19.88 -24.55 -1.63
CA LEU A 159 19.33 -24.73 -2.99
C LEU A 159 20.45 -24.66 -4.03
N GLY A 160 21.46 -25.50 -3.82
CA GLY A 160 22.45 -25.85 -4.84
C GLY A 160 21.94 -27.01 -5.68
N LYS A 161 21.45 -26.68 -6.87
CA LYS A 161 21.37 -27.49 -8.10
C LYS A 161 21.62 -29.02 -7.95
N SER A 162 20.55 -29.82 -8.09
CA SER A 162 20.41 -30.85 -9.14
C SER A 162 18.97 -31.33 -9.22
#